data_AF-A0A7S2ETX0-F1
#
_entry.id   AF-A0A7S2ETX0-F1
#
_cell.length_a   1.000
_cell.length_b   1.000
_cell.length_c   1.000
_cell.angle_alpha   90.00
_cell.angle_beta   90.00
_cell.angle_gamma   90.00
#
_symmetry.space_group_name_H-M   'P 1'
#
loop_
_entity.id
_entity.type
_entity.pdbx_description
1 polymer ?
#
loop_
_entity_poly.entity_id
_entity_poly.type
_entity_poly.pdbx_seq_one_letter_code
_entity_poly.pdbx_strand_id
1 'polypeptide(L)'
;RSVATKDGVVICPDRWISEDGGEPARQVLRLVLHMADIAAQSKPAPLFTRWSDRVYNEFFAQGDLEAKMGMPISFLCDRKTTKKASSQVGFIQFVVKPGFELLGRLVPRVEEEILPRLEDNLEYWREKGKEEQNEEEDKKTDGHNDKGSNDECSDKTSGHDADESNSDKSETTNEHDGDHSDTDNSDDRSDNDGEGDK
;
A
#
# COMPACT_ATOMS: atom_id res chain seq x y z
N ARG A 1 11.43 37.50 -14.45
CA ARG A 1 11.25 37.16 -15.88
C ARG A 1 10.06 36.20 -15.98
N SER A 2 9.00 36.54 -16.70
CA SER A 2 7.81 35.68 -16.77
C SER A 2 8.08 34.41 -17.58
N VAL A 3 7.57 33.27 -17.12
CA VAL A 3 7.63 31.98 -17.80
C VAL A 3 6.25 31.69 -18.37
N ALA A 4 6.16 31.55 -19.69
CA ALA A 4 4.94 31.09 -20.34
C ALA A 4 4.90 29.55 -20.26
N THR A 5 3.84 28.99 -19.68
CA THR A 5 3.57 27.56 -19.78
C THR A 5 2.86 27.23 -21.10
N LYS A 6 2.86 25.95 -21.49
CA LYS A 6 2.29 25.45 -22.76
C LYS A 6 0.80 25.83 -22.95
N ASP A 7 0.10 26.15 -21.87
CA ASP A 7 -1.31 26.55 -21.86
C ASP A 7 -1.53 28.07 -21.92
N GLY A 8 -0.49 28.86 -22.18
CA GLY A 8 -0.58 30.33 -22.25
C GLY A 8 -0.67 31.01 -20.89
N VAL A 9 -0.54 30.26 -19.78
CA VAL A 9 -0.46 30.84 -18.45
C VAL A 9 0.93 31.42 -18.25
N VAL A 10 0.99 32.75 -18.16
CA VAL A 10 2.22 33.47 -17.85
C VAL A 10 2.41 33.46 -16.33
N ILE A 11 3.23 32.55 -15.84
CA ILE A 11 3.65 32.55 -14.44
C ILE A 11 4.75 33.60 -14.32
N CYS A 12 4.54 34.62 -13.50
CA CYS A 12 5.56 35.60 -13.15
C CYS A 12 6.15 35.23 -11.79
N PRO A 13 7.27 34.48 -11.71
CA PRO A 13 7.97 34.17 -10.44
C PRO A 13 8.08 35.37 -9.51
N ASP A 14 8.41 36.52 -10.06
CA ASP A 14 8.70 37.74 -9.30
C ASP A 14 7.45 38.39 -8.67
N ARG A 15 6.22 38.02 -9.06
CA ARG A 15 4.97 38.66 -8.61
C ARG A 15 4.32 38.02 -7.38
N TRP A 16 4.68 36.77 -7.06
CA TRP A 16 4.19 36.08 -5.84
C TRP A 16 5.28 35.98 -4.77
N ILE A 17 6.54 36.26 -5.13
CA ILE A 17 7.67 36.44 -4.20
C ILE A 17 7.84 37.94 -3.87
N SER A 18 6.80 38.76 -4.01
CA SER A 18 6.81 40.15 -3.51
C SER A 18 6.64 40.15 -1.98
N GLU A 19 7.30 41.08 -1.30
CA GLU A 19 7.53 41.15 0.16
C GLU A 19 6.25 41.11 1.03
N ASP A 20 5.06 41.26 0.42
CA ASP A 20 3.76 41.28 1.11
C ASP A 20 3.16 39.88 1.34
N GLY A 21 3.80 38.80 0.84
CA GLY A 21 3.50 37.41 1.22
C GLY A 21 2.01 37.04 1.23
N GLY A 22 1.28 37.43 0.18
CA GLY A 22 -0.17 37.17 0.08
C GLY A 22 -0.52 35.67 0.16
N GLU A 23 -1.79 35.38 0.37
CA GLU A 23 -2.30 34.00 0.51
C GLU A 23 -1.80 33.00 -0.56
N PRO A 24 -1.71 33.36 -1.86
CA PRO A 24 -1.17 32.46 -2.88
C PRO A 24 0.30 32.06 -2.63
N ALA A 25 1.15 32.98 -2.16
CA ALA A 25 2.55 32.69 -1.89
C ALA A 25 2.70 31.68 -0.74
N ARG A 26 1.88 31.83 0.31
CA ARG A 26 1.82 30.89 1.45
C ARG A 26 1.35 29.51 1.02
N GLN A 27 0.37 29.42 0.12
CA GLN A 27 -0.12 28.14 -0.40
C GLN A 27 0.95 27.42 -1.21
N VAL A 28 1.70 28.13 -2.07
CA VAL A 28 2.80 27.51 -2.82
C VAL A 28 3.93 27.08 -1.88
N LEU A 29 4.26 27.87 -0.85
CA LEU A 29 5.25 27.46 0.14
C LEU A 29 4.84 26.19 0.89
N ARG A 30 3.57 26.08 1.29
CA ARG A 30 3.02 24.86 1.92
C ARG A 30 3.14 23.66 0.99
N LEU A 31 2.80 23.82 -0.29
CA LEU A 31 2.97 22.76 -1.29
C LEU A 31 4.44 22.35 -1.43
N VAL A 32 5.36 23.31 -1.57
CA VAL A 32 6.80 23.03 -1.70
C VAL A 32 7.32 22.29 -0.47
N LEU A 33 6.96 22.73 0.73
CA LEU A 33 7.37 22.09 1.98
C LEU A 33 6.82 20.66 2.09
N HIS A 34 5.54 20.47 1.77
CA HIS A 34 4.92 19.15 1.77
C HIS A 34 5.58 18.21 0.76
N MET A 35 5.84 18.68 -0.46
CA MET A 35 6.53 17.87 -1.46
C MET A 35 7.97 17.57 -1.07
N ALA A 36 8.65 18.46 -0.34
CA ALA A 36 9.98 18.22 0.19
C ALA A 36 10.00 17.09 1.23
N ASP A 37 8.97 17.00 2.08
CA ASP A 37 8.81 15.96 3.09
C ASP A 37 8.73 14.55 2.46
N ILE A 38 7.99 14.43 1.35
CA ILE A 38 7.82 13.16 0.62
C ILE A 38 8.77 13.00 -0.58
N ALA A 39 9.78 13.86 -0.73
CA ALA A 39 10.67 13.88 -1.90
C ALA A 39 11.66 12.70 -1.95
N ALA A 40 11.69 11.82 -0.95
CA ALA A 40 12.60 10.68 -0.94
C ALA A 40 12.44 9.82 -2.20
N GLN A 41 11.19 9.61 -2.64
CA GLN A 41 10.87 8.77 -3.80
C GLN A 41 11.25 9.39 -5.14
N SER A 42 11.63 10.67 -5.19
CA SER A 42 12.16 11.31 -6.41
C SER A 42 13.68 11.35 -6.50
N LYS A 43 14.39 10.79 -5.51
CA LYS A 43 15.86 10.69 -5.52
C LYS A 43 16.33 9.51 -6.36
N PRO A 44 17.62 9.44 -6.76
CA PRO A 44 18.17 8.27 -7.42
C PRO A 44 18.03 6.98 -6.60
N ALA A 45 18.05 5.82 -7.27
CA ALA A 45 17.82 4.51 -6.67
C ALA A 45 18.55 4.20 -5.36
N PRO A 46 19.85 4.47 -5.22
CA PRO A 46 20.55 4.19 -3.95
C PRO A 46 19.99 4.98 -2.76
N LEU A 47 19.39 6.15 -3.02
CA LEU A 47 18.84 7.00 -1.97
C LEU A 47 17.40 6.65 -1.63
N PHE A 48 16.51 6.53 -2.64
CA PHE A 48 15.10 6.25 -2.33
C PHE A 48 14.96 4.88 -1.67
N THR A 49 15.71 3.87 -2.10
CA THR A 49 15.67 2.52 -1.49
C THR A 49 16.05 2.55 -0.03
N ARG A 50 17.14 3.25 0.32
CA ARG A 50 17.57 3.46 1.71
C ARG A 50 16.51 4.15 2.56
N TRP A 51 15.81 5.13 2.01
CA TRP A 51 14.72 5.80 2.72
C TRP A 51 13.51 4.89 2.88
N SER A 52 13.10 4.18 1.84
CA SER A 52 12.01 3.18 1.92
C SER A 52 12.32 2.12 2.98
N ASP A 53 13.55 1.59 3.02
CA ASP A 53 13.93 0.61 4.03
C ASP A 53 13.87 1.16 5.45
N ARG A 54 14.28 2.40 5.68
CA ARG A 54 14.17 3.06 6.99
C ARG A 54 12.72 3.16 7.44
N VAL A 55 11.84 3.63 6.55
CA VAL A 55 10.41 3.78 6.84
C VAL A 55 9.77 2.43 7.14
N TYR A 56 10.04 1.40 6.34
CA TYR A 56 9.50 0.07 6.62
C TYR A 56 10.06 -0.56 7.89
N ASN A 57 11.33 -0.33 8.22
CA ASN A 57 11.88 -0.80 9.49
C ASN A 57 11.16 -0.17 10.69
N GLU A 58 10.79 1.12 10.58
CA GLU A 58 9.99 1.80 11.60
C GLU A 58 8.57 1.23 11.67
N PHE A 59 7.88 1.06 10.53
CA PHE A 59 6.55 0.47 10.47
C PHE A 59 6.52 -0.95 11.06
N PHE A 60 7.51 -1.77 10.73
CA PHE A 60 7.58 -3.13 11.26
C PHE A 60 7.93 -3.17 12.74
N ALA A 61 8.75 -2.23 13.23
CA ALA A 61 9.01 -2.10 14.66
C ALA A 61 7.74 -1.71 15.42
N GLN A 62 6.92 -0.83 14.85
CA GLN A 62 5.60 -0.50 15.39
C GLN A 62 4.67 -1.72 15.39
N GLY A 63 4.54 -2.44 14.27
CA GLY A 63 3.67 -3.61 14.17
C GLY A 63 4.07 -4.75 15.12
N ASP A 64 5.37 -4.96 15.33
CA ASP A 64 5.85 -5.91 16.33
C ASP A 64 5.44 -5.52 17.75
N LEU A 65 5.38 -4.21 18.06
CA LEU A 65 4.95 -3.71 19.36
C LEU A 65 3.44 -3.87 19.53
N GLU A 66 2.66 -3.51 18.51
CA GLU A 66 1.20 -3.70 18.47
C GLU A 66 0.84 -5.18 18.70
N ALA A 67 1.53 -6.10 18.01
CA ALA A 67 1.33 -7.54 18.19
C ALA A 67 1.65 -8.02 19.61
N LYS A 68 2.75 -7.52 20.22
CA LYS A 68 3.12 -7.84 21.61
C LYS A 68 2.10 -7.33 22.62
N MET A 69 1.44 -6.22 22.33
CA MET A 69 0.40 -5.63 23.17
C MET A 69 -0.98 -6.27 22.93
N GLY A 70 -1.11 -7.21 21.99
CA GLY A 70 -2.39 -7.79 21.61
C GLY A 70 -3.32 -6.80 20.88
N MET A 71 -2.75 -5.75 20.28
CA MET A 71 -3.49 -4.76 19.50
C MET A 71 -3.59 -5.20 18.02
N PRO A 72 -4.64 -4.75 17.30
CA PRO A 72 -4.66 -4.87 15.85
C PRO A 72 -3.42 -4.22 15.23
N ILE A 73 -2.74 -4.94 14.33
CA ILE A 73 -1.55 -4.40 13.66
C ILE A 73 -2.00 -3.37 12.61
N SER A 74 -1.36 -2.21 12.64
CA SER A 74 -1.62 -1.10 11.73
C SER A 74 -1.31 -1.48 10.28
N PHE A 75 -1.99 -0.82 9.34
CA PHE A 75 -1.75 -1.01 7.92
C PHE A 75 -0.26 -0.78 7.57
N LEU A 76 0.32 -1.63 6.72
CA LEU A 76 1.75 -1.67 6.34
C LEU A 76 2.74 -2.01 7.47
N CYS A 77 2.28 -2.22 8.70
CA CYS A 77 3.15 -2.48 9.85
C CYS A 77 3.41 -3.98 10.07
N ASP A 78 2.71 -4.88 9.37
CA ASP A 78 2.97 -6.31 9.44
C ASP A 78 3.99 -6.76 8.37
N ARG A 79 5.19 -7.13 8.81
CA ARG A 79 6.28 -7.65 7.97
C ARG A 79 5.95 -8.96 7.23
N LYS A 80 4.92 -9.70 7.64
CA LYS A 80 4.53 -10.98 7.02
C LYS A 80 3.61 -10.80 5.81
N THR A 81 2.82 -9.73 5.81
CA THR A 81 1.76 -9.50 4.81
C THR A 81 2.05 -8.28 3.94
N THR A 82 2.92 -7.37 4.38
CA THR A 82 3.24 -6.15 3.65
C THR A 82 4.13 -6.43 2.43
N LYS A 83 3.60 -6.15 1.24
CA LYS A 83 4.32 -6.21 -0.03
C LYS A 83 4.97 -4.85 -0.34
N LYS A 84 6.23 -4.68 0.07
CA LYS A 84 6.96 -3.40 -0.01
C LYS A 84 6.91 -2.80 -1.42
N ALA A 85 7.24 -3.58 -2.45
CA ALA A 85 7.29 -3.09 -3.82
C ALA A 85 5.93 -2.57 -4.29
N SER A 86 4.86 -3.34 -4.10
CA SER A 86 3.50 -2.93 -4.47
C SER A 86 3.04 -1.68 -3.74
N SER A 87 3.33 -1.59 -2.43
CA SER A 87 3.03 -0.40 -1.64
C SER A 87 3.78 0.85 -2.13
N GLN A 88 5.06 0.72 -2.52
CA GLN A 88 5.83 1.84 -3.07
C GLN A 88 5.33 2.28 -4.46
N VAL A 89 4.93 1.33 -5.32
CA VAL A 89 4.26 1.64 -6.59
C VAL A 89 3.01 2.49 -6.35
N GLY A 90 2.15 2.06 -5.42
CA GLY A 90 0.93 2.79 -5.06
C GLY A 90 1.23 4.18 -4.50
N PHE A 91 2.18 4.29 -3.57
CA PHE A 91 2.56 5.58 -2.98
C PHE A 91 3.09 6.57 -4.03
N ILE A 92 3.94 6.11 -4.96
CA ILE A 92 4.45 6.96 -6.03
C ILE A 92 3.32 7.39 -6.97
N GLN A 93 2.46 6.47 -7.41
CA GLN A 93 1.41 6.76 -8.39
C GLN A 93 0.31 7.67 -7.85
N PHE A 94 -0.11 7.46 -6.60
CA PHE A 94 -1.30 8.10 -6.06
C PHE A 94 -1.01 9.31 -5.18
N VAL A 95 0.21 9.45 -4.66
CA VAL A 95 0.58 10.55 -3.76
C VAL A 95 1.71 11.39 -4.33
N VAL A 96 2.88 10.77 -4.57
CA VAL A 96 4.10 11.53 -4.88
C VAL A 96 4.04 12.16 -6.26
N LYS A 97 3.73 11.37 -7.30
CA LYS A 97 3.72 11.85 -8.69
C LYS A 97 2.65 12.93 -8.93
N PRO A 98 1.38 12.78 -8.52
CA PRO A 98 0.39 13.85 -8.69
C PRO A 98 0.81 15.16 -7.98
N GLY A 99 1.44 15.07 -6.81
CA GLY A 99 1.96 16.23 -6.10
C GLY A 99 3.09 16.95 -6.86
N PHE A 100 4.03 16.18 -7.44
CA PHE A 100 5.10 16.75 -8.26
C PHE A 100 4.63 17.25 -9.63
N GLU A 101 3.58 16.66 -10.21
CA GLU A 101 2.94 17.18 -11.43
C GLU A 101 2.32 18.56 -11.20
N LEU A 102 1.60 18.71 -10.08
CA LEU A 102 1.06 20.02 -9.67
C LEU A 102 2.17 21.04 -9.45
N LEU A 103 3.23 20.66 -8.73
CA LEU A 103 4.38 21.53 -8.50
C LEU A 103 5.13 21.87 -9.81
N GLY A 104 5.20 20.92 -10.75
CA GLY A 104 5.80 21.10 -12.07
C GLY A 104 5.16 22.21 -12.90
N ARG A 105 3.84 22.38 -12.77
CA ARG A 105 3.12 23.49 -13.40
C ARG A 105 3.60 24.87 -12.91
N LEU A 106 4.08 24.96 -11.67
CA LEU A 106 4.57 26.21 -11.05
C LEU A 106 6.08 26.38 -11.22
N VAL A 107 6.83 25.27 -11.19
CA VAL A 107 8.29 25.24 -11.25
C VAL A 107 8.69 24.29 -12.40
N PRO A 108 8.90 24.81 -13.63
CA PRO A 108 9.13 23.98 -14.83
C PRO A 108 10.28 22.98 -14.67
N ARG A 109 11.30 23.33 -13.89
CA ARG A 109 12.43 22.45 -13.59
C ARG A 109 12.03 21.14 -12.90
N VAL A 110 10.91 21.12 -12.17
CA VAL A 110 10.36 19.90 -11.56
C VAL A 110 9.80 18.98 -12.64
N GLU A 111 9.09 19.52 -13.64
CA GLU A 111 8.60 18.74 -14.78
C GLU A 111 9.77 18.12 -15.57
N GLU A 112 10.84 18.89 -15.79
CA GLU A 112 11.99 18.46 -16.59
C GLU A 112 12.91 17.47 -15.85
N GLU A 113 13.11 17.63 -14.54
CA GLU A 113 14.13 16.85 -13.80
C GLU A 113 13.58 15.84 -12.80
N ILE A 114 12.37 16.03 -12.27
CA ILE A 114 11.84 15.20 -11.19
C ILE A 114 10.84 14.17 -11.71
N LEU A 115 9.92 14.56 -12.60
CA LEU A 115 8.93 13.62 -13.13
C LEU A 115 9.55 12.45 -13.90
N PRO A 116 10.58 12.63 -14.77
CA PRO A 116 11.22 11.49 -15.43
C PRO A 116 11.86 10.52 -14.43
N ARG A 117 12.48 11.04 -13.37
CA ARG A 117 13.08 10.20 -12.31
C ARG A 117 12.01 9.40 -11.55
N LEU A 118 10.83 9.98 -11.33
CA LEU A 118 9.73 9.26 -10.70
C LEU A 118 9.23 8.11 -11.56
N GLU A 119 9.24 8.24 -12.90
CA GLU A 119 8.94 7.13 -13.80
C GLU A 119 9.99 6.02 -13.72
N ASP A 120 11.27 6.38 -13.76
CA ASP A 120 12.36 5.40 -13.62
C ASP A 120 12.27 4.63 -12.29
N ASN A 121 12.01 5.35 -11.20
CA ASN A 121 11.85 4.77 -9.88
C ASN A 121 10.58 3.91 -9.78
N LEU A 122 9.51 4.29 -10.47
CA LEU A 122 8.28 3.52 -10.54
C LEU A 122 8.50 2.18 -11.25
N GLU A 123 9.28 2.18 -12.33
CA GLU A 123 9.63 0.95 -13.04
C GLU A 123 10.51 0.04 -12.17
N TYR A 124 11.50 0.60 -11.47
CA TYR A 124 12.30 -0.16 -10.50
C TYR A 124 11.42 -0.92 -9.50
N TRP A 125 10.40 -0.27 -8.94
CA TRP A 125 9.52 -0.93 -7.97
C TRP A 125 8.58 -1.95 -8.63
N ARG A 126 8.17 -1.75 -9.88
CA ARG A 126 7.40 -2.76 -10.62
C ARG A 126 8.23 -4.00 -10.91
N GLU A 127 9.49 -3.84 -11.28
CA GLU A 127 10.42 -4.96 -11.48
C GLU A 127 10.66 -5.71 -10.17
N LYS A 128 10.95 -4.99 -9.08
CA LYS A 128 11.07 -5.59 -7.74
C LYS A 128 9.82 -6.35 -7.30
N GLY A 129 8.63 -5.84 -7.63
CA GLY A 129 7.38 -6.53 -7.31
C GLY A 129 7.20 -7.85 -8.07
N LYS A 130 7.74 -7.97 -9.29
CA LYS A 130 7.73 -9.24 -10.04
C LYS A 130 8.70 -10.24 -9.43
N GLU A 131 9.89 -9.79 -9.00
CA GLU A 131 10.86 -10.63 -8.28
C GLU A 131 10.27 -11.19 -6.97
N GLU A 132 9.62 -10.34 -6.17
CA GLU A 132 8.95 -10.75 -4.92
C GLU A 132 7.87 -11.84 -5.17
N GLN A 133 7.13 -11.76 -6.28
CA GLN A 133 6.10 -12.75 -6.64
C GLN A 133 6.72 -14.10 -7.06
N ASN A 134 7.75 -14.08 -7.89
CA ASN A 134 8.41 -15.31 -8.35
C ASN A 134 9.03 -16.08 -7.17
N GLU A 135 9.66 -15.38 -6.21
CA GLU A 135 10.21 -16.02 -5.00
C GLU A 135 9.15 -16.64 -4.09
N GLU A 136 7.94 -16.07 -4.04
CA GLU A 136 6.80 -16.65 -3.32
C GLU A 136 6.27 -17.93 -3.99
N GLU A 137 6.35 -18.02 -5.33
CA GLU A 137 5.94 -19.18 -6.11
C GLU A 137 6.94 -20.34 -6.02
N ASP A 138 8.24 -20.06 -6.13
CA ASP A 138 9.29 -21.08 -6.02
C ASP A 138 9.32 -21.78 -4.64
N LYS A 139 9.00 -21.06 -3.56
CA LYS A 139 8.91 -21.65 -2.21
C LYS A 139 7.73 -22.63 -2.05
N LYS A 140 6.72 -22.59 -2.92
CA LYS A 140 5.56 -23.50 -2.85
C LYS A 140 5.79 -24.81 -3.60
N THR A 141 6.72 -24.86 -4.56
CA THR A 141 6.95 -26.02 -5.42
C THR A 141 7.93 -27.04 -4.83
N ASP A 142 8.82 -26.63 -3.92
CA ASP A 142 9.80 -27.52 -3.25
C ASP A 142 9.24 -28.38 -2.09
N GLY A 143 7.94 -28.28 -1.78
CA GLY A 143 7.29 -28.96 -0.65
C GLY A 143 6.58 -30.30 -0.97
N HIS A 144 6.71 -30.86 -2.17
CA HIS A 144 5.94 -32.04 -2.59
C HIS A 144 6.77 -33.05 -3.41
N ASN A 145 7.78 -33.69 -2.81
CA ASN A 145 8.34 -34.96 -3.30
C ASN A 145 9.05 -35.72 -2.17
N ASP A 146 8.27 -36.24 -1.23
CA ASP A 146 8.66 -37.43 -0.47
C ASP A 146 7.45 -38.38 -0.40
N LYS A 147 7.26 -39.14 -1.50
CA LYS A 147 6.54 -40.42 -1.44
C LYS A 147 7.60 -41.50 -1.58
N GLY A 148 7.88 -42.09 -0.42
CA GLY A 148 8.80 -43.18 -0.22
C GLY A 148 8.60 -44.35 -1.18
N SER A 149 9.73 -44.99 -1.40
CA SER A 149 9.99 -46.18 -2.20
C SER A 149 8.96 -47.29 -1.99
N ASN A 150 8.54 -47.88 -3.11
CA ASN A 150 7.85 -49.18 -3.14
C ASN A 150 8.79 -50.26 -2.61
N ASP A 151 8.36 -50.99 -1.59
CA ASP A 151 8.87 -52.34 -1.28
C ASP A 151 7.77 -53.35 -1.62
N GLU A 152 8.00 -54.11 -2.70
CA GLU A 152 7.25 -55.33 -3.00
C GLU A 152 7.69 -56.45 -2.06
N CYS A 153 6.75 -57.04 -1.32
CA CYS A 153 6.90 -58.42 -0.85
C CYS A 153 5.58 -59.16 -1.08
N SER A 154 5.67 -60.15 -1.96
CA SER A 154 4.62 -61.10 -2.30
C SER A 154 4.37 -62.09 -1.17
N ASP A 155 3.13 -62.28 -0.74
CA ASP A 155 2.66 -63.62 -0.42
C ASP A 155 1.14 -63.77 -0.54
N LYS A 156 0.71 -64.93 -1.08
CA LYS A 156 -0.68 -65.31 -1.31
C LYS A 156 -1.23 -66.00 -0.07
N THR A 157 -2.52 -65.81 0.26
CA THR A 157 -3.50 -66.91 0.43
C THR A 157 -4.91 -66.41 0.77
N SER A 158 -5.86 -66.86 -0.05
CA SER A 158 -7.24 -67.33 0.23
C SER A 158 -8.13 -66.67 1.31
N GLY A 159 -9.37 -66.39 0.91
CA GLY A 159 -10.52 -66.72 1.75
C GLY A 159 -11.71 -65.76 1.69
N HIS A 160 -12.74 -66.21 0.97
CA HIS A 160 -14.16 -66.13 1.34
C HIS A 160 -14.93 -64.79 1.37
N ASP A 161 -16.00 -64.86 0.59
CA ASP A 161 -17.39 -64.48 0.86
C ASP A 161 -17.93 -63.08 0.52
N ALA A 162 -19.02 -63.19 -0.24
CA ALA A 162 -20.01 -62.21 -0.63
C ALA A 162 -20.64 -61.47 0.56
N ASP A 163 -21.13 -60.25 0.34
CA ASP A 163 -22.56 -60.02 0.17
C ASP A 163 -22.83 -58.59 -0.33
N GLU A 164 -24.05 -58.43 -0.79
CA GLU A 164 -24.68 -57.53 -1.72
C GLU A 164 -25.31 -56.32 -1.00
N SER A 165 -25.62 -55.27 -1.79
CA SER A 165 -26.72 -54.31 -1.56
C SER A 165 -26.53 -53.28 -0.42
N ASN A 166 -27.10 -52.08 -0.41
CA ASN A 166 -27.85 -51.28 -1.36
C ASN A 166 -27.80 -49.81 -0.89
N SER A 167 -28.26 -48.92 -1.77
CA SER A 167 -28.66 -47.53 -1.58
C SER A 167 -29.14 -47.09 -0.19
N ASP A 168 -28.83 -45.85 0.20
CA ASP A 168 -29.91 -44.87 0.36
C ASP A 168 -29.43 -43.41 0.34
N LYS A 169 -30.27 -42.61 -0.30
CA LYS A 169 -30.18 -41.18 -0.57
C LYS A 169 -31.16 -40.49 0.37
N SER A 170 -30.76 -39.42 1.06
CA SER A 170 -31.73 -38.43 1.53
C SER A 170 -31.12 -37.03 1.64
N GLU A 171 -31.64 -36.16 0.78
CA GLU A 171 -31.67 -34.71 0.95
C GLU A 171 -32.57 -34.36 2.14
N THR A 172 -32.18 -33.36 2.93
CA THR A 172 -33.15 -32.52 3.64
C THR A 172 -32.75 -31.06 3.46
N THR A 173 -33.62 -30.34 2.78
CA THR A 173 -33.76 -28.89 2.79
C THR A 173 -34.32 -28.45 4.14
N ASN A 174 -33.95 -27.27 4.63
CA ASN A 174 -34.91 -26.19 4.84
C ASN A 174 -34.25 -24.92 5.36
N GLU A 175 -34.75 -23.85 4.78
CA GLU A 175 -34.51 -22.44 5.03
C GLU A 175 -35.04 -22.05 6.43
N HIS A 176 -34.38 -21.08 7.06
CA HIS A 176 -35.04 -20.26 8.07
C HIS A 176 -34.58 -18.81 7.95
N ASP A 177 -35.56 -17.98 7.58
CA ASP A 177 -35.52 -16.52 7.54
C ASP A 177 -35.23 -15.92 8.93
N GLY A 178 -34.60 -14.75 8.92
CA GLY A 178 -34.28 -13.99 10.13
C GLY A 178 -33.81 -12.58 9.80
N ASP A 179 -34.70 -11.82 9.17
CA ASP A 179 -34.77 -10.36 9.13
C ASP A 179 -34.49 -9.74 10.52
N HIS A 180 -33.61 -8.74 10.62
CA HIS A 180 -33.76 -7.61 11.56
C HIS A 180 -32.85 -6.43 11.19
N SER A 181 -33.52 -5.27 11.06
CA SER A 181 -33.06 -3.96 10.68
C SER A 181 -32.41 -3.16 11.82
N ASP A 182 -31.55 -2.23 11.39
CA ASP A 182 -31.29 -0.88 11.88
C ASP A 182 -31.37 -0.56 13.38
N THR A 183 -30.24 -0.10 13.94
CA THR A 183 -30.27 1.07 14.82
C THR A 183 -29.05 1.97 14.54
N ASP A 184 -29.36 3.17 14.06
CA ASP A 184 -28.52 4.36 14.08
C ASP A 184 -28.06 4.66 15.51
N ASN A 185 -26.79 5.05 15.67
CA ASN A 185 -26.37 5.82 16.84
C ASN A 185 -25.48 6.99 16.40
N SER A 186 -26.13 8.12 16.16
CA SER A 186 -25.52 9.44 16.05
C SER A 186 -25.27 9.98 17.46
N ASP A 187 -24.02 9.90 17.92
CA ASP A 187 -23.57 10.65 19.09
C ASP A 187 -23.03 12.02 18.65
N ASP A 188 -23.92 12.99 18.78
CA ASP A 188 -23.69 14.42 18.84
C ASP A 188 -22.89 14.75 20.12
N ARG A 189 -21.72 15.37 19.98
CA ARG A 189 -21.01 16.02 21.10
C ARG A 189 -20.69 17.45 20.71
N SER A 190 -21.65 18.31 21.01
CA SER A 190 -21.52 19.75 21.12
C SER A 190 -21.35 20.11 22.59
N ASP A 191 -20.10 20.28 23.04
CA ASP A 191 -19.80 20.95 24.31
C ASP A 191 -19.19 22.33 24.03
N ASN A 192 -19.98 23.33 24.41
CA ASN A 192 -19.73 24.75 24.37
C ASN A 192 -19.61 25.22 25.82
N ASP A 193 -18.39 25.53 26.26
CA ASP A 193 -18.08 26.31 27.46
C ASP A 193 -16.94 27.25 27.01
N GLY A 194 -16.96 28.57 27.11
CA GLY A 194 -17.60 29.47 28.06
C GLY A 194 -16.55 30.56 28.35
N GLU A 195 -16.89 31.82 28.09
CA GLU A 195 -16.09 33.01 28.36
C GLU A 195 -15.65 33.13 29.83
N GLY A 196 -14.51 33.77 30.08
CA GLY A 196 -14.12 34.21 31.42
C GLY A 196 -12.73 34.85 31.53
N ASP A 197 -12.69 36.17 31.33
CA ASP A 197 -11.80 37.18 31.97
C ASP A 197 -10.33 36.84 32.30
N LYS A 198 -9.40 37.49 31.57
CA LYS A 198 -8.43 38.50 32.08
C LYS A 198 -7.49 39.02 30.99
#